data_AF-A0A8X7CB21-F1
#
_entry.id   AF-A0A8X7CB21-F1
#
_cell.length_a   1.000
_cell.length_b   1.000
_cell.length_c   1.000
_cell.angle_alpha   90.00
_cell.angle_beta   90.00
_cell.angle_gamma   90.00
#
_symmetry.space_group_name_H-M   'P 1'
#
loop_
_entity.id
_entity.type
_entity.pdbx_description
1 polymer ?
#
loop_
_entity_poly.entity_id
_entity_poly.type
_entity_poly.pdbx_seq_one_letter_code
_entity_poly.pdbx_strand_id
1 'polypeptide(L)'
;MKQGLCFAYTTVHRIDEQDFDVSMVWLSYEAHFHWDGFVNKQNWHIWQTENHHFVTEKSPNPQRVAVVCSVQSRNNRCNIRLRHGEY
;
A
#
# COMPACT_ATOMS: atom_id res chain seq x y z
N MET A 1 0.09 -20.89 2.80
CA MET A 1 -1.11 -20.72 3.66
C MET A 1 -0.82 -20.83 5.17
N LYS A 2 0.10 -21.70 5.63
CA LYS A 2 0.37 -21.88 7.08
C LYS A 2 1.02 -20.69 7.82
N GLN A 3 1.86 -19.89 7.14
CA GLN A 3 2.59 -18.79 7.80
C GLN A 3 1.67 -17.64 8.25
N GLY A 4 0.76 -17.18 7.39
CA GLY A 4 -0.18 -16.09 7.75
C GLY A 4 -1.12 -16.48 8.90
N LEU A 5 -1.57 -17.73 8.91
CA LEU A 5 -2.39 -18.26 10.00
C LEU A 5 -1.62 -18.34 11.32
N CYS A 6 -0.39 -18.85 11.28
CA CYS A 6 0.48 -18.94 12.46
C CYS A 6 0.79 -17.56 13.04
N PHE A 7 1.12 -16.59 12.18
CA PHE A 7 1.31 -15.19 12.58
C PHE A 7 0.05 -14.63 13.26
N ALA A 8 -1.13 -14.76 12.64
CA ALA A 8 -2.37 -14.25 13.21
C ALA A 8 -2.66 -14.80 14.61
N TYR A 9 -2.59 -16.14 14.80
CA TYR A 9 -2.82 -16.74 16.11
C TYR A 9 -1.80 -16.31 17.15
N THR A 10 -0.52 -16.27 16.78
CA THR A 10 0.55 -15.87 17.70
C THR A 10 0.41 -14.41 18.11
N THR A 11 0.13 -13.52 17.16
CA THR A 11 -0.01 -12.10 17.44
C THR A 11 -1.24 -11.80 18.30
N VAL A 12 -2.39 -12.43 18.03
CA VAL A 12 -3.60 -12.25 18.85
C VAL A 12 -3.36 -12.73 20.28
N HIS A 13 -2.78 -13.92 20.45
CA HIS A 13 -2.45 -14.45 21.78
C HIS A 13 -1.56 -13.50 22.60
N ARG A 14 -0.51 -12.95 21.97
CA ARG A 14 0.40 -12.01 22.64
C ARG A 14 -0.25 -10.66 22.96
N ILE A 15 -1.22 -10.22 22.16
CA ILE A 15 -2.03 -9.03 22.47
C ILE A 15 -2.90 -9.30 23.69
N ASP A 16 -3.60 -10.44 23.72
CA ASP A 16 -4.50 -10.81 24.82
C ASP A 16 -3.74 -11.01 26.14
N GLU A 17 -2.54 -11.59 26.09
CA GLU A 17 -1.64 -11.75 27.23
C GLU A 17 -0.92 -10.46 27.66
N GLN A 18 -1.15 -9.34 26.96
CA GLN A 18 -0.48 -8.06 27.19
C GLN A 18 1.06 -8.11 27.03
N ASP A 19 1.59 -9.15 26.38
CA ASP A 19 3.01 -9.26 25.99
C ASP A 19 3.33 -8.42 24.74
N PHE A 20 2.31 -7.91 24.04
CA PHE A 20 2.47 -7.10 22.84
C PHE A 20 1.59 -5.84 22.84
N ASP A 21 2.22 -4.68 23.02
CA ASP A 21 1.56 -3.37 22.93
C ASP A 21 1.42 -2.91 21.47
N VAL A 22 0.23 -3.08 20.91
CA VAL A 22 -0.12 -2.65 19.54
C VAL A 22 0.09 -1.14 19.34
N SER A 23 -0.05 -0.34 20.40
CA SER A 23 0.09 1.12 20.29
C SER A 23 1.51 1.55 19.96
N MET A 24 2.52 0.73 20.31
CA MET A 24 3.93 0.99 20.04
C MET A 24 4.33 0.64 18.60
N VAL A 25 3.53 -0.13 17.88
CA VAL A 25 3.84 -0.58 16.52
C VAL A 25 3.76 0.59 15.53
N TRP A 26 4.78 0.70 14.68
CA TRP A 26 4.74 1.52 13.47
C TRP A 26 4.36 0.64 12.28
N LEU A 27 3.26 0.98 11.60
CA LEU A 27 2.89 0.37 10.34
C LEU A 27 3.44 1.24 9.21
N SER A 28 4.22 0.68 8.29
CA SER A 28 4.76 1.41 7.15
C SER A 28 4.41 0.75 5.82
N TYR A 29 4.13 1.56 4.81
CA TYR A 29 3.85 1.10 3.46
C TYR A 29 4.43 2.06 2.41
N GLU A 30 4.78 1.52 1.24
CA GLU A 30 5.23 2.27 0.08
C GLU A 30 4.18 2.19 -1.04
N ALA A 31 3.73 3.35 -1.51
CA ALA A 31 2.81 3.48 -2.62
C ALA A 31 3.45 4.32 -3.74
N HIS A 32 3.21 3.94 -5.00
CA HIS A 32 3.66 4.70 -6.16
C HIS A 32 2.49 5.43 -6.79
N PHE A 33 2.65 6.74 -7.02
CA PHE A 33 1.69 7.58 -7.72
C PHE A 33 2.29 8.03 -9.04
N HIS A 34 1.64 7.70 -10.14
CA HIS A 34 2.04 8.13 -11.47
C HIS A 34 1.52 9.55 -11.75
N TRP A 35 2.34 10.38 -12.40
CA TRP A 35 1.97 11.75 -12.77
C TRP A 35 1.11 11.85 -14.03
N ASP A 36 0.99 10.75 -14.77
CA ASP A 36 0.24 10.68 -16.02
C ASP A 36 -1.28 10.65 -15.81
N GLY A 37 -1.76 10.70 -14.56
CA GLY A 37 -3.18 10.72 -14.21
C GLY A 37 -3.90 9.38 -14.47
N PHE A 38 -3.18 8.35 -14.92
CA PHE A 38 -3.77 7.05 -15.18
C PHE A 38 -3.78 6.20 -13.91
N VAL A 39 -4.96 5.65 -13.59
CA VAL A 39 -5.09 4.66 -12.52
C VAL A 39 -4.22 3.44 -12.85
N ASN A 40 -3.49 2.92 -11.86
CA ASN A 40 -2.65 1.73 -11.97
C ASN A 40 -3.45 0.58 -12.61
N LYS A 41 -2.82 -0.19 -13.51
CA LYS A 41 -3.42 -1.37 -14.17
C LYS A 41 -3.88 -2.46 -13.18
N GLN A 42 -3.56 -2.36 -11.90
CA GLN A 42 -4.05 -3.27 -10.86
C GLN A 42 -5.37 -2.82 -10.20
N ASN A 43 -5.84 -1.59 -10.45
CA ASN A 43 -7.05 -1.01 -9.84
C ASN A 43 -8.16 -0.67 -10.86
N TRP A 44 -8.08 -1.11 -12.12
CA TRP A 44 -9.15 -0.92 -13.09
C TRP A 44 -10.01 -2.19 -13.19
N HIS A 45 -11.29 -2.06 -12.86
CA HIS A 45 -12.33 -2.95 -13.37
C HIS A 45 -13.32 -2.02 -14.09
N ILE A 46 -13.22 -1.96 -15.41
CA ILE A 46 -14.20 -1.26 -16.24
C ILE A 46 -15.34 -2.25 -16.48
N TRP A 47 -16.47 -2.06 -15.80
CA TRP A 47 -17.68 -2.83 -16.06
C TRP A 47 -18.41 -2.20 -17.24
N GLN A 48 -18.25 -2.77 -18.43
CA GLN A 48 -18.98 -2.35 -19.63
C GLN A 48 -19.46 -3.58 -20.40
N THR A 49 -20.58 -3.44 -21.09
CA THR A 49 -21.23 -4.50 -21.88
C THR A 49 -20.50 -4.81 -23.19
N GLU A 50 -19.61 -3.94 -23.64
CA GLU A 50 -18.83 -4.06 -24.88
C GLU A 50 -17.32 -3.96 -24.60
N ASN A 51 -16.51 -4.68 -25.37
CA ASN A 51 -15.05 -4.59 -25.30
C ASN A 51 -14.58 -3.19 -25.69
N HIS A 52 -13.84 -2.52 -24.79
CA HIS A 52 -13.27 -1.22 -25.07
C HIS A 52 -12.18 -1.35 -26.14
N HIS A 53 -12.46 -0.91 -27.37
CA HIS A 53 -11.49 -0.88 -28.48
C HIS A 53 -10.40 0.19 -28.33
N PHE A 54 -10.46 1.01 -27.27
CA PHE A 54 -9.52 2.07 -26.98
C PHE A 54 -8.44 1.54 -26.03
N VAL A 55 -7.31 1.09 -26.58
CA VAL A 55 -6.10 0.87 -25.79
C VAL A 55 -5.39 2.22 -25.69
N THR A 56 -5.46 2.87 -24.53
CA THR A 56 -4.62 4.03 -24.27
C THR A 56 -3.18 3.56 -24.11
N GLU A 57 -2.32 3.94 -25.05
CA GLU A 57 -0.88 3.71 -24.97
C GLU A 57 -0.33 4.44 -23.72
N LYS A 58 0.22 3.67 -22.77
CA LYS A 58 0.90 4.23 -21.60
C LYS A 58 2.39 4.34 -21.93
N SER A 59 3.03 5.44 -21.52
CA SER A 59 4.49 5.50 -21.54
C SER A 59 5.05 4.30 -20.75
N PRO A 60 6.07 3.60 -21.25
CA PRO A 60 6.69 2.48 -20.53
C PRO A 60 7.35 2.93 -19.21
N ASN A 61 7.77 4.21 -19.12
CA ASN A 61 8.39 4.81 -17.94
C ASN A 61 7.65 6.11 -17.54
N PRO A 62 6.44 6.00 -16.98
CA PRO A 62 5.73 7.18 -16.50
C PRO A 62 6.45 7.74 -15.26
N GLN A 63 6.66 9.06 -15.24
CA GLN A 63 7.16 9.73 -14.04
C GLN A 63 6.26 9.41 -12.86
N ARG A 64 6.88 9.02 -11.75
CA ARG A 64 6.18 8.57 -10.55
C ARG A 64 6.86 9.08 -9.29
N VAL A 65 6.04 9.33 -8.28
CA VAL A 65 6.51 9.60 -6.92
C VAL A 65 6.24 8.36 -6.08
N ALA A 66 7.29 7.85 -5.44
CA ALA A 66 7.16 6.86 -4.39
C ALA A 66 6.94 7.58 -3.06
N VAL A 67 5.86 7.22 -2.38
CA VAL A 67 5.52 7.73 -1.06
C VAL A 67 5.67 6.60 -0.07
N VAL A 68 6.55 6.79 0.90
CA VAL A 68 6.61 5.92 2.08
C VAL A 68 5.90 6.63 3.22
N CYS A 69 4.89 5.98 3.77
CA CYS A 69 4.16 6.48 4.93
C CYS A 69 4.34 5.51 6.09
N SER A 70 4.53 6.02 7.30
CA SER A 70 4.43 5.23 8.53
C SER A 70 3.52 5.89 9.56
N VAL A 71 2.70 5.07 10.23
CA VAL A 71 1.72 5.53 11.21
C VAL A 71 1.87 4.77 12.53
N GLN A 72 1.63 5.46 13.65
CA GLN A 72 1.64 4.89 15.00
C GLN A 72 0.47 5.43 15.83
N SER A 73 -0.25 4.53 16.50
CA SER A 73 -1.43 4.87 17.30
C SER A 73 -1.10 5.64 18.58
N ARG A 74 -0.06 5.24 19.34
CA ARG A 74 0.20 5.77 20.70
C ARG A 74 0.28 7.29 20.79
N ASN A 75 0.91 7.92 19.80
CA ASN A 75 1.10 9.37 19.76
C ASN A 75 0.38 10.02 18.57
N ASN A 76 -0.51 9.29 17.89
CA ASN A 76 -1.18 9.70 16.66
C ASN A 76 -0.20 10.31 15.63
N ARG A 77 0.94 9.64 15.41
CA ARG A 77 2.01 10.17 14.54
C ARG A 77 1.94 9.55 13.16
N CYS A 78 2.25 10.39 12.17
CA CYS A 78 2.41 10.02 10.77
C CYS A 78 3.72 10.60 10.25
N ASN A 79 4.57 9.77 9.64
CA ASN A 79 5.76 10.22 8.92
C ASN A 79 5.57 9.92 7.44
N ILE A 80 5.75 10.93 6.59
CA ILE A 80 5.64 10.80 5.14
C ILE A 80 6.97 11.17 4.52
N ARG A 81 7.51 10.29 3.68
CA ARG A 81 8.72 10.54 2.90
C ARG A 81 8.41 10.38 1.42
N LEU A 82 8.69 11.43 0.66
CA LEU A 82 8.59 11.43 -0.80
C LEU A 82 9.94 11.06 -1.40
N ARG A 83 9.95 10.14 -2.35
CA ARG A 83 11.08 9.82 -3.21
C ARG A 83 10.65 10.04 -4.65
N HIS A 84 11.28 11.01 -5.31
CA HIS A 84 11.14 11.17 -6.75
C HIS A 84 11.98 10.08 -7.41
N GLY A 85 11.36 9.25 -8.24
CA GLY A 85 12.07 8.24 -9.02
C GLY A 85 12.43 8.81 -10.37
N GLU A 86 13.72 9.06 -10.62
CA GLU A 86 14.28 9.04 -11.96
C GLU A 86 14.64 7.58 -12.25
N TYR A 87 13.81 6.87 -13.02
CA TYR A 87 14.10 5.52 -13.52
C TYR A 87 13.80 5.45 -14.99
#